data_AF-A0A2V5Q3D4-F1
#
_entry.id   AF-A0A2V5Q3D4-F1
#
_cell.length_a   1.000
_cell.length_b   1.000
_cell.length_c   1.000
_cell.angle_alpha   90.00
_cell.angle_beta   90.00
_cell.angle_gamma   90.00
#
_symmetry.space_group_name_H-M   'P 1'
#
loop_
_entity.id
_entity.type
_entity.pdbx_description
1 polymer ?
#
loop_
_entity_poly.entity_id
_entity_poly.type
_entity_poly.pdbx_seq_one_letter_code
_entity_poly.pdbx_strand_id
1 'polypeptide(L)' 'MERAFANRTEGGRLLAEKLARYSNRDDVIVLGLPRGGVPVAYEVAKRLRAPLDVFIVRKLGVPGFEELAAG' A
#
# COMPACT_ATOMS: atom_id res chain seq x y z
N MET A 1 -18.13 16.74 -4.42
CA MET A 1 -17.23 15.99 -5.30
C MET A 1 -15.98 15.67 -4.50
N GLU A 2 -15.71 14.40 -4.19
CA GLU A 2 -14.38 14.01 -3.72
C GLU A 2 -13.39 14.33 -4.85
N ARG A 3 -12.51 15.29 -4.57
CA ARG A 3 -11.48 15.71 -5.51
C ARG A 3 -10.47 14.57 -5.59
N ALA A 4 -10.17 14.09 -6.78
CA ALA A 4 -9.09 13.12 -6.96
C ALA A 4 -7.78 13.66 -6.38
N PHE A 5 -6.99 12.80 -5.75
CA PHE A 5 -5.64 13.17 -5.31
C PHE A 5 -4.80 13.55 -6.53
N ALA A 6 -3.99 14.61 -6.40
CA ALA A 6 -3.12 15.12 -7.45
C ALA A 6 -2.02 14.11 -7.82
N ASN A 7 -1.57 13.31 -6.85
CA ASN A 7 -0.59 12.25 -7.07
C ASN A 7 -0.61 11.22 -5.91
N ARG A 8 0.17 10.13 -6.08
CA ARG A 8 0.32 9.06 -5.09
C ARG A 8 0.91 9.57 -3.77
N THR A 9 1.80 10.56 -3.83
CA THR A 9 2.42 11.15 -2.63
C THR A 9 1.37 11.87 -1.77
N GLU A 10 0.50 12.66 -2.38
CA GLU A 10 -0.61 13.32 -1.67
C GLU A 10 -1.58 12.29 -1.07
N GLY A 11 -1.98 11.29 -1.87
CA GLY A 11 -2.82 10.21 -1.37
C GLY A 11 -2.19 9.46 -0.19
N GLY A 12 -0.87 9.22 -0.24
CA GLY A 12 -0.11 8.58 0.83
C GLY A 12 -0.05 9.42 2.10
N ARG A 13 0.16 10.74 2.00
CA ARG A 13 0.17 11.65 3.15
C ARG A 13 -1.18 11.69 3.85
N LEU A 14 -2.26 11.85 3.08
CA LEU A 14 -3.62 11.89 3.62
C LEU A 14 -4.05 10.54 4.22
N LEU A 15 -3.62 9.42 3.61
CA LEU A 15 -3.82 8.10 4.20
C LEU A 15 -3.04 7.96 5.52
N ALA A 16 -1.81 8.45 5.56
CA ALA A 16 -0.97 8.36 6.74
C ALA A 16 -1.54 9.14 7.94
N GLU A 17 -2.19 10.29 7.70
CA GLU A 17 -2.91 11.05 8.73
C GLU A 17 -4.04 10.21 9.35
N LYS A 18 -4.83 9.52 8.53
CA LYS A 18 -5.91 8.64 9.00
C LYS A 18 -5.39 7.43 9.79
N LEU A 19 -4.15 7.02 9.53
CA LEU A 19 -3.48 5.89 10.20
C LEU A 19 -2.63 6.32 11.40
N ALA A 20 -2.64 7.60 11.80
CA ALA A 20 -1.74 8.14 12.84
C ALA A 20 -1.77 7.37 14.17
N ARG A 21 -2.89 6.71 14.50
CA ARG A 21 -3.03 5.83 15.69
C ARG A 21 -2.05 4.66 15.76
N TYR A 22 -1.41 4.30 14.64
CA TYR A 22 -0.42 3.23 14.55
C TYR A 22 1.02 3.72 14.67
N SER A 23 1.23 5.03 14.84
CA SER A 23 2.58 5.61 14.86
C SER A 23 3.39 5.17 16.07
N ASN A 24 4.69 4.91 15.86
CA ASN A 24 5.65 4.46 16.89
C ASN A 24 5.30 3.14 17.58
N ARG A 25 4.44 2.33 16.95
CA ARG A 25 4.25 0.94 17.38
C ARG A 25 5.36 0.07 16.79
N ASP A 26 5.84 -0.87 17.58
CA ASP A 26 6.85 -1.86 17.20
C ASP A 26 6.26 -3.07 16.47
N ASP A 27 4.94 -3.26 16.54
CA ASP A 27 4.19 -4.36 15.91
C ASP A 27 3.56 -4.02 14.55
N VAL A 28 4.04 -2.96 13.87
CA VAL A 28 3.49 -2.48 12.60
C VAL A 28 4.54 -2.54 11.49
N ILE A 29 4.17 -3.14 10.35
CA ILE A 29 4.92 -3.08 9.09
C ILE A 29 4.01 -2.53 7.99
N VAL A 30 4.58 -1.74 7.08
CA VAL A 30 3.88 -1.24 5.89
C VAL A 30 4.35 -2.02 4.67
N LEU A 31 3.43 -2.63 3.94
CA LEU A 31 3.72 -3.40 2.73
C LEU A 31 3.18 -2.70 1.50
N GLY A 32 4.07 -2.31 0.59
CA GLY A 32 3.72 -1.65 -0.67
C GLY A 32 3.53 -2.66 -1.80
N LEU A 33 2.34 -2.70 -2.41
CA LEU A 33 2.09 -3.49 -3.62
C LEU A 33 2.61 -2.76 -4.88
N PRO A 34 3.49 -3.37 -5.68
CA PRO A 34 3.93 -2.80 -6.94
C PRO A 34 2.80 -2.61 -7.96
N ARG A 35 2.91 -1.63 -8.87
CA ARG A 35 3.95 -0.58 -8.96
C ARG A 35 3.52 0.69 -8.23
N GLY A 36 2.22 1.02 -8.29
CA GLY A 36 1.68 2.28 -7.80
C GLY A 36 1.44 2.35 -6.30
N GLY A 37 1.37 1.22 -5.59
CA GLY A 37 1.19 1.20 -4.14
C GLY A 37 2.45 1.58 -3.38
N VAL A 38 3.64 1.36 -3.96
CA VAL A 38 4.93 1.62 -3.28
C VAL A 38 5.11 3.09 -2.91
N PRO A 39 4.89 4.08 -3.80
CA PRO A 39 5.01 5.50 -3.42
C PRO A 39 4.00 5.94 -2.35
N VAL A 40 2.83 5.31 -2.30
CA VAL A 40 1.80 5.57 -1.27
C VAL A 40 2.27 4.99 0.07
N ALA A 41 2.68 3.73 0.06
CA ALA A 41 3.19 3.00 1.22
C ALA A 41 4.41 3.70 1.85
N TYR A 42 5.28 4.30 1.04
CA TYR A 42 6.42 5.09 1.52
C TYR A 42 6.01 6.26 2.40
N GLU A 43 5.05 7.09 1.97
CA GLU A 43 4.59 8.23 2.79
C GLU A 43 3.92 7.76 4.09
N VAL A 44 3.20 6.63 4.05
CA VAL A 44 2.61 6.00 5.24
C VAL A 44 3.69 5.51 6.20
N ALA A 45 4.64 4.69 5.74
CA ALA A 45 5.71 4.17 6.57
C ALA A 45 6.54 5.28 7.24
N LYS A 46 6.88 6.31 6.45
CA LYS A 46 7.60 7.49 6.93
C LYS A 46 6.86 8.20 8.07
N ARG A 47 5.54 8.39 7.94
CA ARG A 47 4.73 9.07 8.96
C ARG A 47 4.57 8.24 10.22
N LEU A 48 4.36 6.93 10.07
CA LEU A 48 4.14 5.99 11.18
C LEU A 48 5.44 5.61 11.91
N ARG A 49 6.61 5.89 11.30
CA ARG A 49 7.92 5.37 11.73
C ARG A 49 7.94 3.84 11.80
N ALA A 50 7.29 3.22 10.82
CA ALA A 50 7.22 1.76 10.68
C ALA A 50 8.16 1.31 9.55
N PRO A 51 8.69 0.07 9.61
CA PRO A 51 9.39 -0.54 8.48
C PRO A 51 8.51 -0.58 7.22
N LEU A 52 9.15 -0.40 6.07
CA LEU A 52 8.54 -0.52 4.75
C LEU A 52 9.17 -1.69 4.01
N ASP A 53 8.34 -2.53 3.41
CA ASP A 53 8.77 -3.55 2.45
C ASP A 53 7.85 -3.59 1.22
N VAL A 54 8.31 -4.23 0.15
CA VAL A 54 7.58 -4.39 -1.11
C VAL A 54 7.00 -5.80 -1.17
N PHE A 55 5.67 -5.90 -1.27
CA PHE A 55 5.00 -7.19 -1.33
C PHE A 55 4.73 -7.58 -2.79
N ILE A 56 5.51 -8.53 -3.30
CA ILE A 56 5.39 -9.03 -4.66
C ILE A 56 4.41 -10.21 -4.67
N VAL A 57 3.26 -10.02 -5.29
CA VAL A 57 2.23 -11.06 -5.46
C VAL A 57 2.04 -11.38 -6.94
N ARG A 58 1.75 -12.66 -7.22
CA ARG A 58 1.28 -13.14 -8.53
C ARG A 58 -0.08 -13.79 -8.30
N LYS A 59 -1.05 -13.48 -9.16
CA LYS A 59 -2.33 -14.21 -9.16
C LYS A 59 -2.07 -15.67 -9.54
N LEU A 60 -2.65 -16.61 -8.79
CA LEU A 60 -2.70 -18.00 -9.21
C LEU A 60 -3.73 -18.12 -10.34
N GLY A 61 -3.25 -18.30 -11.56
CA GLY A 61 -4.11 -18.58 -12.71
C GLY A 61 -4.53 -20.05 -12.75
N VAL A 62 -5.71 -20.33 -13.29
CA VAL A 62 -6.13 -21.71 -13.60
C VAL A 62 -5.43 -22.16 -14.90
N PRO A 63 -4.83 -23.37 -14.96
CA PRO A 63 -4.26 -23.88 -16.20
C PRO A 63 -5.28 -23.86 -17.36
N GLY A 64 -4.96 -23.18 -18.46
CA GLY A 64 -5.85 -23.01 -19.61
C GLY A 64 -6.81 -21.82 -19.56
N PHE A 65 -6.88 -21.10 -18.44
CA PHE A 65 -7.70 -19.89 -18.28
C PHE A 65 -6.95 -18.82 -17.49
N GLU A 66 -6.08 -18.06 -18.17
CA GLU A 66 -5.19 -17.06 -17.55
C GLU A 66 -5.92 -15.93 -16.81
N GLU A 67 -7.18 -15.68 -17.16
CA GLU A 67 -8.03 -14.65 -16.53
C GLU A 67 -8.91 -15.17 -15.38
N LEU A 68 -8.98 -16.49 -15.16
CA LEU A 68 -9.66 -17.06 -13.99
C LEU A 68 -8.69 -17.16 -12.82
N ALA A 69 -8.95 -16.39 -11.77
CA ALA A 69 -8.31 -16.59 -10.48
C ALA A 69 -8.81 -17.91 -9.87
N ALA A 70 -7.89 -18.82 -9.54
CA ALA A 70 -8.21 -19.97 -8.70
C ALA A 70 -8.22 -19.50 -7.24
N GLY A 71 -9.41 -19.26 -6.67
CA GLY A 71 -9.58 -18.84 -5.28
C GLY A 71 -10.85 -18.05 -5.04
#